data_AF-R1CNG7-F1
#
_entry.id   AF-R1CNG7-F1
#
_cell.length_a   1.000
_cell.length_b   1.000
_cell.length_c   1.000
_cell.angle_alpha   90.00
_cell.angle_beta   90.00
_cell.angle_gamma   90.00
#
_symmetry.space_group_name_H-M   'P 1'
#
loop_
_entity.id
_entity.type
_entity.pdbx_description
1 polymer ?
#
loop_
_entity_poly.entity_id
_entity_poly.type
_entity_poly.pdbx_seq_one_letter_code
_entity_poly.pdbx_strand_id
1 'polypeptide(L)' 'MINSLLKNLVQEELDIRNSDLKISDIDLDEAIEQVMRDLAYNHFAFKKNVTYETFINTLINYVTLRKRY' A
#
# COMPACT_ATOMS: atom_id res chain seq x y z
N MET A 1 9.02 -11.31 1.88
CA MET A 1 9.21 -11.27 0.41
C MET A 1 7.84 -11.18 -0.23
N ILE A 2 7.49 -9.99 -0.72
CA ILE A 2 6.22 -9.75 -1.41
C ILE A 2 6.23 -10.48 -2.75
N ASN A 3 5.07 -11.04 -3.13
CA ASN A 3 4.88 -11.67 -4.43
C ASN A 3 5.08 -10.62 -5.54
N SER A 4 5.93 -10.90 -6.52
CA SER A 4 6.25 -9.99 -7.63
C SER A 4 5.01 -9.59 -8.44
N LEU A 5 4.01 -10.46 -8.57
CA LEU A 5 2.75 -10.14 -9.24
C LEU A 5 1.96 -9.08 -8.47
N LEU A 6 1.89 -9.20 -7.14
CA LEU A 6 1.21 -8.21 -6.30
C LEU A 6 1.92 -6.87 -6.38
N LYS A 7 3.26 -6.86 -6.31
CA LYS A 7 4.06 -5.64 -6.39
C LYS A 7 3.82 -4.90 -7.71
N ASN A 8 3.81 -5.61 -8.83
CA ASN A 8 3.58 -5.02 -10.15
C ASN A 8 2.17 -4.42 -10.27
N LEU A 9 1.13 -5.15 -9.82
CA LEU A 9 -0.25 -4.65 -9.79
C LEU A 9 -0.39 -3.38 -8.95
N VAL A 10 0.28 -3.34 -7.80
CA VAL A 10 0.28 -2.16 -6.94
C VAL A 10 1.01 -0.99 -7.61
N GLN A 11 2.17 -1.23 -8.20
CA GLN A 11 2.93 -0.19 -8.89
C GLN A 11 2.12 0.42 -10.05
N GLU A 12 1.48 -0.42 -10.87
CA GLU A 12 0.62 0.04 -11.97
C GLU A 12 -0.53 0.92 -11.46
N GLU A 13 -1.20 0.53 -10.37
CA GLU A 13 -2.27 1.32 -9.77
C GLU A 13 -1.77 2.64 -9.17
N LEU A 14 -0.57 2.65 -8.58
CA LEU A 14 0.05 3.88 -8.09
C LEU A 14 0.39 4.83 -9.24
N ASP A 15 0.92 4.31 -10.34
CA ASP A 15 1.25 5.10 -11.53
C ASP A 15 0.00 5.71 -12.18
N ILE A 16 -1.13 4.99 -12.17
CA ILE A 16 -2.43 5.48 -12.68
C ILE A 16 -3.03 6.54 -11.76
N ARG A 17 -3.07 6.28 -10.45
CA ARG A 17 -3.81 7.12 -9.49
C ARG A 17 -2.99 8.27 -8.92
N ASN A 18 -1.67 8.17 -9.00
CA ASN A 18 -0.76 9.12 -8.37
C ASN A 18 0.61 9.14 -9.11
N SER A 19 0.59 9.49 -10.40
CA SER A 19 1.74 9.45 -11.31
C SER A 19 2.99 10.21 -10.82
N ASP A 20 2.84 11.17 -9.90
CA ASP A 20 3.95 11.94 -9.32
C ASP A 20 4.63 11.20 -8.15
N LEU A 21 4.08 10.05 -7.73
CA LEU A 21 4.54 9.27 -6.60
C LEU A 21 5.78 8.42 -6.94
N LYS A 22 6.94 9.06 -7.12
CA LYS A 22 8.23 8.35 -7.22
C LYS A 22 8.59 7.67 -5.88
N ILE A 23 8.56 6.35 -5.81
CA ILE A 23 8.94 5.55 -4.65
C ILE A 23 10.02 4.54 -5.07
N SER A 24 10.99 4.25 -4.19
CA SER A 24 11.97 3.21 -4.47
C SER A 24 11.33 1.82 -4.31
N ASP A 25 11.89 0.82 -4.98
CA ASP A 25 11.38 -0.56 -4.87
C ASP A 25 11.37 -1.08 -3.42
N ILE A 26 12.38 -0.71 -2.63
CA ILE A 26 12.51 -1.13 -1.23
C ILE A 26 11.45 -0.43 -0.38
N ASP A 27 11.28 0.88 -0.56
CA ASP A 27 10.27 1.65 0.18
C ASP A 27 8.85 1.17 -0.15
N LEU A 28 8.61 0.77 -1.40
CA LEU A 28 7.33 0.22 -1.82
C LEU A 28 7.06 -1.12 -1.14
N ASP A 29 8.05 -2.00 -1.08
CA ASP A 29 7.91 -3.28 -0.39
C ASP A 29 7.60 -3.06 1.10
N GLU A 30 8.35 -2.18 1.77
CA GLU A 30 8.08 -1.83 3.17
C GLU A 30 6.66 -1.26 3.37
N ALA A 31 6.24 -0.35 2.48
CA ALA A 31 4.93 0.27 2.55
C ALA A 31 3.80 -0.74 2.36
N ILE A 32 3.91 -1.63 1.37
CA ILE A 32 2.94 -2.71 1.15
C ILE A 32 2.85 -3.59 2.38
N GLU A 33 3.99 -4.06 2.92
CA GLU A 33 3.98 -4.93 4.09
C GLU A 33 3.36 -4.25 5.31
N GLN A 34 3.68 -2.97 5.55
CA GLN A 34 3.12 -2.20 6.67
C GLN A 34 1.61 -2.05 6.54
N VAL A 35 1.12 -1.64 5.38
CA VAL A 35 -0.31 -1.43 5.14
C VAL A 35 -1.09 -2.75 5.20
N MET A 36 -0.53 -3.85 4.67
CA MET A 36 -1.15 -5.17 4.82
C MET A 36 -1.26 -5.59 6.28
N ARG A 37 -0.22 -5.36 7.10
CA ARG A 37 -0.24 -5.66 8.54
C ARG A 37 -1.30 -4.84 9.26
N ASP A 38 -1.40 -3.54 8.97
CA ASP A 38 -2.37 -2.64 9.61
C ASP A 38 -3.82 -3.01 9.25
N LEU A 39 -4.07 -3.34 7.98
CA LEU A 39 -5.40 -3.78 7.53
C LEU A 39 -5.78 -5.15 8.07
N ALA A 40 -4.83 -6.09 8.13
CA ALA A 40 -5.06 -7.38 8.77
C ALA A 40 -5.41 -7.20 10.25
N TYR A 41 -4.65 -6.37 10.98
CA TYR A 41 -4.96 -6.05 12.38
C TYR A 41 -6.37 -5.47 12.52
N ASN A 42 -6.73 -4.51 11.66
CA ASN A 42 -8.06 -3.91 11.67
C ASN A 42 -9.18 -4.91 11.38
N HIS A 43 -8.95 -5.85 10.47
CA HIS A 43 -9.89 -6.94 10.22
C HIS A 43 -10.04 -7.85 11.44
N PHE A 44 -8.94 -8.28 12.06
CA PHE A 44 -8.99 -9.20 13.19
C PHE A 44 -9.59 -8.57 14.44
N ALA A 45 -9.15 -7.36 14.79
CA ALA A 45 -9.54 -6.64 16.01
C ALA A 45 -10.95 -6.03 15.92
N PHE A 46 -11.31 -5.45 14.77
CA PHE A 46 -12.55 -4.67 14.62
C PHE A 46 -13.56 -5.28 13.65
N LYS A 47 -13.27 -6.46 13.08
CA LYS A 47 -14.11 -7.13 12.06
C LYS A 47 -14.44 -6.23 10.87
N LYS A 48 -13.56 -5.27 10.56
CA LYS A 48 -13.70 -4.40 9.39
C LYS A 48 -13.51 -5.21 8.12
N ASN A 49 -14.34 -4.95 7.12
CA ASN A 49 -14.15 -5.53 5.79
C ASN A 49 -12.96 -4.82 5.12
N VAL A 50 -12.00 -5.59 4.61
CA VAL A 50 -10.82 -5.07 3.91
C VAL A 50 -10.97 -5.39 2.44
N THR A 51 -11.08 -4.35 1.62
CA THR A 51 -11.14 -4.47 0.16
C THR A 51 -9.82 -4.05 -0.46
N TYR A 52 -9.59 -4.49 -1.71
CA TYR A 52 -8.43 -4.03 -2.49
C TYR A 52 -8.37 -2.50 -2.62
N GLU A 53 -9.52 -1.86 -2.83
CA GLU A 53 -9.63 -0.40 -2.90
C GLU A 53 -9.22 0.27 -1.57
N THR A 54 -9.59 -0.32 -0.44
CA THR A 54 -9.17 0.16 0.89
C THR A 54 -7.65 0.05 1.05
N PHE A 55 -7.07 -1.05 0.56
CA PHE A 55 -5.64 -1.27 0.55
C PHE A 55 -4.89 -0.22 -0.28
N ILE A 56 -5.28 -0.02 -1.55
CA ILE A 56 -4.63 0.96 -2.44
C ILE A 56 -4.71 2.38 -1.88
N ASN A 57 -5.89 2.81 -1.38
CA ASN A 57 -6.04 4.14 -0.81
C ASN A 57 -5.21 4.33 0.47
N THR A 58 -5.13 3.31 1.32
CA THR A 58 -4.29 3.36 2.53
C THR A 58 -2.81 3.42 2.17
N LEU A 59 -2.40 2.68 1.14
CA LEU A 59 -1.03 2.68 0.64
C LEU A 59 -0.61 4.04 0.08
N ILE A 60 -1.44 4.63 -0.79
CA ILE A 60 -1.21 5.97 -1.34
C ILE A 60 -1.04 6.98 -0.20
N ASN A 61 -1.92 6.95 0.79
CA ASN A 61 -1.85 7.83 1.95
C ASN A 61 -0.56 7.62 2.75
N TYR A 62 -0.21 6.36 3.02
CA TYR A 62 1.00 6.00 3.77
C TYR A 62 2.26 6.55 3.08
N VAL A 63 2.42 6.28 1.78
CA VAL A 63 3.58 6.74 1.01
C VAL A 63 3.61 8.27 0.91
N THR A 64 2.45 8.90 0.68
CA THR A 64 2.34 10.37 0.58
C THR A 64 2.73 11.05 1.89
N LEU A 65 2.34 10.47 3.03
CA LEU A 65 2.72 10.99 4.35
C LEU A 65 4.22 10.79 4.61
N ARG A 66 4.78 9.63 4.27
CA ARG A 66 6.22 9.34 4.48
C ARG A 66 7.12 10.29 3.69
N LYS A 67 6.70 10.75 2.50
CA LYS A 67 7.43 11.75 1.71
C LYS A 67 7.46 13.16 2.31
N ARG A 68 6.55 13.50 3.23
CA ARG A 68 6.47 14.84 3.83
C ARG A 68 7.43 15.03 5.00
N TYR A 69 8.07 13.97 5.47
CA TYR A 69 9.01 13.96 6.59
C TYR A 69 10.38 13.44 6.12
#